data_AF-A0A7U2I8I7-F1
#
_entry.id   AF-A0A7U2I8I7-F1
#
_cell.length_a   1.000
_cell.length_b   1.000
_cell.length_c   1.000
_cell.angle_alpha   90.00
_cell.angle_beta   90.00
_cell.angle_gamma   90.00
#
_symmetry.space_group_name_H-M   'P 1'
#
loop_
_entity.id
_entity.type
_entity.pdbx_description
1 polymer ?
#
loop_
_entity_poly.entity_id
_entity_poly.type
_entity_poly.pdbx_seq_one_letter_code
_entity_poly.pdbx_strand_id
1 'polypeptide(L)'
;MDKFHNSFQTTIPFKQPLLSSSSHTLTWCELDCRFYLLFVTRNIPRTTTGNMKSFAFLCLISVALAAPSPLSWRIKAAAPAAPAAPKVNCTEVQAKLEKGIKANLDIQAQELQGVHALQLQGGLAEFETTQQSVLSIQQKGITIRAENQKLAAEIKSPAADGLAIVAGAQTKEMMQVMSLKGTAADEATLKLLVQEVQDGTKQNQKNLAAATNQTCTK
;
A
#
# COMPACT_ATOMS: atom_id res chain seq x y z
N MET A 1 28.65 3.21 4.25
CA MET A 1 27.25 3.43 3.82
C MET A 1 26.89 4.88 4.19
N ASP A 2 27.58 5.87 3.60
CA ASP A 2 27.71 7.21 4.23
C ASP A 2 27.39 8.39 3.29
N LYS A 3 26.67 8.17 2.18
CA LYS A 3 26.44 9.22 1.17
C LYS A 3 25.08 9.91 1.19
N PHE A 4 24.18 9.60 2.12
CA PHE A 4 22.84 10.23 2.16
C PHE A 4 22.60 11.20 3.31
N HIS A 5 23.56 11.40 4.22
CA HIS A 5 23.37 12.31 5.36
C HIS A 5 23.55 13.80 5.04
N ASN A 6 23.93 14.19 3.80
CA ASN A 6 24.36 15.56 3.52
C ASN A 6 23.63 16.28 2.37
N SER A 7 22.46 15.78 1.92
CA SER A 7 21.72 16.40 0.80
C SER A 7 20.30 16.84 1.13
N PHE A 8 19.94 16.94 2.41
CA PHE A 8 18.58 17.33 2.85
C PHE A 8 18.48 18.74 3.46
N GLN A 9 19.55 19.54 3.42
CA GLN A 9 19.57 20.93 3.94
C GLN A 9 19.48 22.00 2.85
N THR A 10 18.84 21.73 1.73
CA THR A 10 18.49 22.79 0.78
C THR A 10 17.08 23.26 1.13
N THR A 11 16.98 24.42 1.75
CA THR A 11 15.74 25.17 1.99
C THR A 11 15.10 25.52 0.65
N ILE A 12 14.39 24.57 0.05
CA ILE A 12 13.48 24.85 -1.05
C ILE A 12 12.20 25.40 -0.41
N PRO A 13 11.75 26.62 -0.73
CA PRO A 13 10.47 27.09 -0.24
C PRO A 13 9.42 26.08 -0.67
N PHE A 14 8.67 25.55 0.31
CA PHE A 14 7.48 24.71 0.08
C PHE A 14 6.46 25.57 -0.67
N LYS A 15 6.64 25.67 -1.98
CA LYS A 15 5.68 26.33 -2.85
C LYS A 15 4.60 25.30 -3.09
N GLN A 16 3.57 25.37 -2.25
CA GLN A 16 2.32 24.64 -2.49
C GLN A 16 1.94 24.82 -3.97
N PRO A 17 1.70 23.75 -4.73
CA PRO A 17 1.01 23.90 -5.99
C PRO A 17 -0.36 24.50 -5.66
N LEU A 18 -0.63 25.70 -6.16
CA LEU A 18 -1.95 26.33 -6.15
C LEU A 18 -2.91 25.41 -6.89
N LEU A 19 -3.52 24.47 -6.16
CA LEU A 19 -4.64 23.70 -6.67
C LEU A 19 -5.88 24.60 -6.54
N SER A 20 -6.29 25.11 -7.70
CA SER A 20 -7.55 25.82 -7.91
C SER A 20 -8.69 25.08 -7.25
N SER A 21 -9.29 25.72 -6.24
CA SER A 21 -10.48 25.27 -5.53
C SER A 21 -11.62 25.02 -6.52
N SER A 22 -12.01 23.76 -6.68
CA SER A 22 -13.34 23.38 -7.18
C SER A 22 -13.96 22.45 -6.15
N SER A 23 -15.04 22.95 -5.56
CA SER A 23 -15.78 22.35 -4.47
C SER A 23 -16.42 21.04 -4.92
N HIS A 24 -15.75 19.93 -4.61
CA HIS A 24 -16.39 18.61 -4.61
C HIS A 24 -16.30 18.06 -3.19
N THR A 25 -17.46 18.05 -2.53
CA THR A 25 -17.72 17.25 -1.34
C THR A 25 -17.55 15.78 -1.71
N LEU A 26 -16.33 15.28 -1.61
CA LEU A 26 -16.03 13.87 -1.76
C LEU A 26 -16.41 13.17 -0.46
N THR A 27 -17.42 12.32 -0.54
CA THR A 27 -17.75 11.32 0.48
C THR A 27 -16.63 10.27 0.51
N TRP A 28 -15.53 10.59 1.18
CA TRP A 28 -14.41 9.69 1.45
C TRP A 28 -14.78 8.70 2.56
N CYS A 29 -15.50 7.60 2.26
CA CYS A 29 -15.49 6.44 3.19
C CYS A 29 -16.00 5.09 2.67
N GLU A 30 -16.66 4.96 1.52
CA GLU A 30 -17.37 3.69 1.22
C GLU A 30 -16.79 2.82 0.11
N LEU A 31 -15.90 3.32 -0.76
CA LEU A 31 -15.50 2.55 -1.95
C LEU A 31 -14.17 1.78 -1.83
N ASP A 32 -13.24 2.18 -0.96
CA ASP A 32 -11.92 1.51 -0.88
C ASP A 32 -11.71 0.57 0.31
N CYS A 33 -12.59 0.59 1.33
CA CYS A 33 -12.49 -0.37 2.44
C CYS A 33 -12.85 -1.81 2.03
N ARG A 34 -13.68 -2.00 0.99
CA ARG A 34 -14.09 -3.32 0.50
C ARG A 34 -12.98 -4.06 -0.24
N PHE A 35 -12.04 -3.35 -0.88
CA PHE A 35 -10.91 -3.99 -1.54
C PHE A 35 -9.84 -4.46 -0.52
N TYR A 36 -9.73 -3.77 0.62
CA TYR A 36 -8.74 -4.06 1.66
C TYR A 36 -9.08 -5.29 2.52
N LEU A 37 -10.37 -5.52 2.82
CA LEU A 37 -10.81 -6.67 3.63
C LEU A 37 -10.58 -8.04 2.92
N LEU A 38 -10.55 -8.04 1.59
CA LEU A 38 -10.27 -9.25 0.79
C LEU A 38 -8.77 -9.60 0.72
N PHE A 39 -7.88 -8.64 0.97
CA PHE A 39 -6.42 -8.88 0.89
C PHE A 39 -5.82 -9.32 2.23
N VAL A 40 -6.32 -8.79 3.35
CA VAL A 40 -5.84 -9.15 4.71
C VAL A 40 -6.26 -10.58 5.12
N THR A 41 -7.34 -11.13 4.58
CA THR A 41 -7.83 -12.48 4.94
C THR A 41 -7.04 -13.63 4.31
N ARG A 42 -6.11 -13.37 3.38
CA ARG A 42 -5.40 -14.42 2.63
C ARG A 42 -3.98 -14.76 3.10
N ASN A 43 -3.40 -14.02 4.05
CA ASN A 43 -2.03 -14.24 4.53
C ASN A 43 -1.92 -14.18 6.06
N ILE A 44 -2.71 -14.99 6.78
CA ILE A 44 -2.40 -15.31 8.17
C ILE A 44 -1.50 -16.56 8.18
N PRO A 45 -0.21 -16.45 8.55
CA PRO A 45 0.60 -17.63 8.79
C PRO A 45 0.06 -18.40 10.01
N ARG A 46 -0.25 -19.68 9.80
CA ARG A 46 -0.66 -20.61 10.86
C ARG A 46 0.56 -20.87 11.75
N THR A 47 0.64 -20.21 12.90
CA THR A 47 1.66 -20.50 13.92
C THR A 47 1.26 -21.74 14.72
N THR A 48 2.24 -22.61 14.91
CA THR A 48 2.17 -23.86 15.64
C THR A 48 2.39 -23.62 17.14
N THR A 49 1.75 -24.47 17.95
CA THR A 49 1.97 -24.77 19.39
C THR A 49 1.46 -23.79 20.45
N GLY A 50 0.34 -24.16 21.08
CA GLY A 50 -0.12 -23.64 22.37
C GLY A 50 -1.40 -24.36 22.81
N ASN A 51 -1.30 -25.16 23.88
CA ASN A 51 -2.40 -25.84 24.56
C ASN A 51 -3.67 -24.98 24.65
N MET A 52 -4.73 -25.36 23.95
CA MET A 52 -6.05 -24.78 24.18
C MET A 52 -7.12 -25.88 24.17
N LYS A 53 -7.79 -25.96 25.31
CA LYS A 53 -8.85 -26.91 25.65
C LYS A 53 -10.00 -26.80 24.66
N SER A 54 -10.58 -27.97 24.35
CA SER A 54 -11.76 -28.21 23.53
C SER A 54 -12.74 -27.05 23.42
N PHE A 55 -12.92 -26.56 22.20
CA PHE A 55 -14.20 -26.00 21.75
C PHE A 55 -14.57 -26.67 20.43
N ALA A 56 -15.41 -27.71 20.55
CA ALA A 56 -16.09 -28.31 19.41
C ALA A 56 -17.15 -27.32 18.92
N PHE A 57 -16.87 -26.65 17.79
CA PHE A 57 -17.91 -25.96 17.04
C PHE A 57 -18.46 -26.89 15.96
N LEU A 58 -19.72 -27.24 16.21
CA LEU A 58 -20.61 -28.07 15.43
C LEU A 58 -20.69 -27.59 13.97
N CYS A 59 -20.30 -28.43 13.02
CA CYS A 59 -20.69 -28.30 11.63
C CYS A 59 -22.21 -28.53 11.52
N LEU A 60 -22.97 -27.52 11.08
CA LEU A 60 -24.34 -27.73 10.62
C LEU A 60 -24.63 -26.99 9.31
N ILE A 61 -24.75 -27.80 8.25
CA ILE A 61 -25.79 -27.83 7.23
C ILE A 61 -26.08 -26.53 6.46
N SER A 62 -25.63 -26.50 5.21
CA SER A 62 -26.39 -25.86 4.12
C SER A 62 -26.73 -26.91 3.07
N VAL A 63 -28.03 -27.13 2.90
CA VAL A 63 -28.66 -28.04 1.94
C VAL A 63 -28.36 -27.54 0.52
N ALA A 64 -27.61 -28.32 -0.25
CA ALA A 64 -27.52 -28.14 -1.70
C ALA A 64 -28.81 -28.67 -2.32
N LEU A 65 -29.65 -27.76 -2.84
CA LEU A 65 -30.76 -28.13 -3.72
C LEU A 65 -30.15 -28.61 -5.05
N ALA A 66 -29.96 -29.91 -5.18
CA ALA A 66 -29.55 -30.54 -6.42
C ALA A 66 -30.75 -30.53 -7.39
N ALA A 67 -30.71 -29.65 -8.39
CA ALA A 67 -31.62 -29.74 -9.52
C ALA A 67 -31.28 -31.00 -10.35
N PRO A 68 -32.28 -31.80 -10.79
CA PRO A 68 -32.03 -32.90 -11.70
C PRO A 68 -31.58 -32.34 -13.05
N SER A 69 -30.32 -32.57 -13.41
CA SER A 69 -29.83 -32.30 -14.75
C SER A 69 -30.41 -33.36 -15.69
N PRO A 70 -31.02 -33.00 -16.83
CA PRO A 70 -31.42 -33.98 -17.82
C PRO A 70 -30.17 -34.68 -18.36
N LEU A 71 -30.18 -36.01 -18.26
CA LEU A 71 -29.18 -36.92 -18.81
C LEU A 71 -29.23 -36.83 -20.35
N SER A 72 -28.63 -35.77 -20.91
CA SER A 72 -28.35 -35.69 -22.33
C SER A 72 -26.99 -36.32 -22.57
N TRP A 73 -26.96 -37.40 -23.35
CA TRP A 73 -25.74 -38.03 -23.84
C TRP A 73 -25.02 -37.07 -24.82
N ARG A 74 -24.44 -35.99 -24.29
CA ARG A 74 -23.60 -35.10 -25.10
C ARG A 74 -22.23 -35.71 -25.22
N ILE A 75 -21.92 -36.14 -26.44
CA ILE A 75 -20.54 -36.29 -26.94
C ILE A 75 -19.77 -35.06 -26.47
N LYS A 76 -18.76 -35.28 -25.62
CA LYS A 76 -17.93 -34.22 -25.04
C LYS A 76 -17.05 -33.66 -26.16
N ALA A 77 -17.60 -32.75 -26.96
CA ALA A 77 -16.81 -31.93 -27.85
C ALA A 77 -15.82 -31.16 -26.98
N ALA A 78 -14.52 -31.36 -27.24
CA ALA A 78 -13.46 -30.67 -26.53
C ALA A 78 -13.71 -29.16 -26.65
N ALA A 79 -13.86 -28.50 -25.51
CA ALA A 79 -13.92 -27.04 -25.48
C ALA A 79 -12.65 -26.52 -26.18
N PRO A 80 -12.76 -25.52 -27.09
CA PRO A 80 -11.59 -24.94 -27.70
C PRO A 80 -10.65 -24.44 -26.60
N ALA A 81 -9.37 -24.78 -26.71
CA ALA A 81 -8.36 -24.35 -25.76
C ALA A 81 -8.47 -22.83 -25.57
N ALA A 82 -8.58 -22.40 -24.31
CA ALA A 82 -8.57 -20.97 -23.99
C ALA A 82 -7.32 -20.35 -24.62
N PRO A 83 -7.43 -19.16 -25.24
CA PRO A 83 -6.28 -18.49 -25.83
C PRO A 83 -5.18 -18.36 -24.77
N ALA A 84 -3.96 -18.74 -25.14
CA ALA A 84 -2.80 -18.60 -24.28
C ALA A 84 -2.72 -17.16 -23.78
N ALA A 85 -2.58 -16.97 -22.46
CA ALA A 85 -2.43 -15.64 -21.88
C ALA A 85 -1.30 -14.89 -22.59
N PRO A 86 -1.46 -13.58 -22.85
CA PRO A 86 -0.41 -12.79 -23.50
C PRO A 86 0.89 -12.90 -22.71
N LYS A 87 2.00 -13.15 -23.42
CA LYS A 87 3.33 -13.21 -22.80
C LYS A 87 3.66 -11.84 -22.21
N VAL A 88 3.80 -11.78 -20.89
CA VAL A 88 4.22 -10.58 -20.17
C VAL A 88 5.67 -10.26 -20.55
N ASN A 89 5.93 -9.04 -21.01
CA ASN A 89 7.30 -8.57 -21.25
C ASN A 89 7.94 -8.22 -19.90
N CYS A 90 8.62 -9.20 -19.29
CA CYS A 90 9.18 -9.07 -17.95
C CYS A 90 10.07 -7.83 -17.80
N THR A 91 10.97 -7.56 -18.75
CA THR A 91 11.90 -6.42 -18.68
C THR A 91 11.17 -5.08 -18.67
N GLU A 92 10.10 -4.95 -19.46
CA GLU A 92 9.31 -3.72 -19.50
C GLU A 92 8.54 -3.51 -18.18
N VAL A 93 7.93 -4.58 -17.66
CA VAL A 93 7.20 -4.52 -16.38
C VAL A 93 8.15 -4.25 -15.22
N GLN A 94 9.33 -4.85 -15.21
CA GLN A 94 10.38 -4.57 -14.23
C GLN A 94 10.79 -3.10 -14.25
N ALA A 95 11.04 -2.52 -15.42
CA ALA A 95 11.40 -1.10 -15.54
C ALA A 95 10.29 -0.17 -15.00
N LYS A 96 9.01 -0.50 -15.26
CA LYS A 96 7.86 0.25 -14.70
C LYS A 96 7.80 0.11 -13.18
N LEU A 97 7.99 -1.10 -12.66
CA LEU A 97 8.00 -1.38 -11.23
C LEU A 97 9.11 -0.58 -10.53
N GLU A 98 10.33 -0.60 -11.05
CA GLU A 98 11.44 0.17 -10.48
C GLU A 98 11.16 1.68 -10.46
N LYS A 99 10.61 2.21 -11.57
CA LYS A 99 10.26 3.62 -11.65
C LYS A 99 9.19 3.99 -10.62
N GLY A 100 8.16 3.16 -10.47
CA GLY A 100 7.12 3.38 -9.48
C GLY A 100 7.63 3.28 -8.04
N ILE A 101 8.55 2.34 -7.74
CA ILE A 101 9.16 2.24 -6.41
C ILE A 101 10.02 3.48 -6.11
N LYS A 102 10.78 3.99 -7.08
CA LYS A 102 11.53 5.26 -6.97
C LYS A 102 10.60 6.44 -6.69
N ALA A 103 9.49 6.56 -7.44
CA ALA A 103 8.49 7.60 -7.18
C ALA A 103 7.89 7.49 -5.75
N ASN A 104 7.70 6.28 -5.22
CA ASN A 104 7.29 6.11 -3.83
C ASN A 104 8.35 6.55 -2.82
N LEU A 105 9.65 6.43 -3.13
CA LEU A 105 10.72 6.96 -2.26
C LEU A 105 10.70 8.48 -2.23
N ASP A 106 10.49 9.12 -3.38
CA ASP A 106 10.38 10.58 -3.47
C ASP A 106 9.17 11.09 -2.68
N ILE A 107 8.03 10.38 -2.75
CA ILE A 107 6.84 10.69 -1.95
C ILE A 107 7.12 10.57 -0.45
N GLN A 108 7.83 9.53 -0.01
CA GLN A 108 8.15 9.37 1.41
C GLN A 108 9.09 10.47 1.93
N ALA A 109 9.96 11.01 1.07
CA ALA A 109 10.77 12.18 1.42
C ALA A 109 9.88 13.43 1.61
N GLN A 110 8.89 13.64 0.74
CA GLN A 110 7.92 14.73 0.89
C GLN A 110 7.04 14.56 2.13
N GLU A 111 6.61 13.32 2.40
CA GLU A 111 5.83 12.96 3.57
C GLU A 111 6.60 13.27 4.85
N LEU A 112 7.87 12.84 4.93
CA LEU A 112 8.73 13.11 6.09
C LEU A 112 8.92 14.61 6.34
N GLN A 113 9.11 15.40 5.27
CA GLN A 113 9.15 16.86 5.37
C GLN A 113 7.84 17.44 5.92
N GLY A 114 6.69 16.94 5.45
CA GLY A 114 5.39 17.37 5.92
C GLY A 114 5.13 16.99 7.39
N VAL A 115 5.51 15.79 7.83
CA VAL A 115 5.40 15.37 9.24
C VAL A 115 6.29 16.25 10.13
N HIS A 116 7.51 16.59 9.69
CA HIS A 116 8.35 17.55 10.41
C HIS A 116 7.73 18.95 10.46
N ALA A 117 7.07 19.41 9.40
CA ALA A 117 6.33 20.66 9.44
C ALA A 117 5.19 20.61 10.47
N LEU A 118 4.43 19.51 10.55
CA LEU A 118 3.39 19.33 11.57
C LEU A 118 3.96 19.37 13.00
N GLN A 119 5.15 18.84 13.23
CA GLN A 119 5.84 18.93 14.54
C GLN A 119 6.11 20.37 14.95
N LEU A 120 6.46 21.23 14.00
CA LEU A 120 6.77 22.65 14.26
C LEU A 120 5.51 23.52 14.36
N GLN A 121 4.38 23.05 13.82
CA GLN A 121 3.15 23.83 13.68
C GLN A 121 2.08 23.53 14.76
N GLY A 122 2.40 22.77 15.80
CA GLY A 122 1.46 22.52 16.89
C GLY A 122 0.88 23.82 17.46
N GLY A 123 -0.45 23.96 17.45
CA GLY A 123 -1.18 25.13 17.92
C GLY A 123 -1.23 26.31 16.94
N LEU A 124 -0.64 26.19 15.74
CA LEU A 124 -0.64 27.23 14.71
C LEU A 124 -1.79 27.03 13.72
N ALA A 125 -2.24 28.13 13.10
CA ALA A 125 -3.35 28.11 12.14
C ALA A 125 -3.03 27.30 10.87
N GLU A 126 -1.75 27.19 10.53
CA GLU A 126 -1.25 26.47 9.36
C GLU A 126 -1.30 24.94 9.52
N PHE A 127 -1.52 24.44 10.74
CA PHE A 127 -1.48 23.00 11.05
C PHE A 127 -2.44 22.20 10.17
N GLU A 128 -3.70 22.61 10.09
CA GLU A 128 -4.74 21.88 9.33
C GLU A 128 -4.40 21.84 7.83
N THR A 129 -3.88 22.94 7.28
CA THR A 129 -3.48 23.01 5.87
C THR A 129 -2.30 22.07 5.58
N THR A 130 -1.30 22.05 6.46
CA THR A 130 -0.18 21.10 6.33
C THR A 130 -0.66 19.66 6.48
N GLN A 131 -1.59 19.39 7.41
CA GLN A 131 -2.13 18.06 7.65
C GLN A 131 -2.82 17.53 6.41
N GLN A 132 -3.68 18.34 5.77
CA GLN A 132 -4.31 18.00 4.50
C GLN A 132 -3.28 17.75 3.38
N SER A 133 -2.21 18.53 3.34
CA SER A 133 -1.12 18.31 2.39
C SER A 133 -0.41 16.96 2.63
N VAL A 134 -0.13 16.60 3.88
CA VAL A 134 0.47 15.30 4.24
C VAL A 134 -0.46 14.16 3.83
N LEU A 135 -1.75 14.25 4.12
CA LEU A 135 -2.75 13.24 3.70
C LEU A 135 -2.81 13.09 2.18
N SER A 136 -2.74 14.19 1.42
CA SER A 136 -2.71 14.15 -0.04
C SER A 136 -1.44 13.45 -0.57
N ILE A 137 -0.29 13.69 0.06
CA ILE A 137 0.98 13.03 -0.27
C ILE A 137 0.88 11.52 0.02
N GLN A 138 0.37 11.14 1.20
CA GLN A 138 0.15 9.74 1.59
C GLN A 138 -0.77 9.02 0.61
N GLN A 139 -1.89 9.64 0.23
CA GLN A 139 -2.83 9.06 -0.74
C GLN A 139 -2.17 8.82 -2.11
N LYS A 140 -1.35 9.77 -2.59
CA LYS A 140 -0.57 9.56 -3.83
C LYS A 140 0.39 8.37 -3.68
N GLY A 141 1.04 8.25 -2.52
CA GLY A 141 1.92 7.13 -2.19
C GLY A 141 1.22 5.78 -2.26
N ILE A 142 0.02 5.69 -1.68
CA ILE A 142 -0.83 4.50 -1.69
C ILE A 142 -1.20 4.11 -3.12
N THR A 143 -1.64 5.06 -3.94
CA THR A 143 -2.02 4.81 -5.35
C THR A 143 -0.86 4.24 -6.16
N ILE A 144 0.34 4.83 -6.06
CA ILE A 144 1.52 4.32 -6.76
C ILE A 144 1.90 2.92 -6.24
N ARG A 145 1.77 2.68 -4.94
CA ARG A 145 2.13 1.39 -4.34
C ARG A 145 1.18 0.27 -4.77
N ALA A 146 -0.11 0.55 -4.92
CA ALA A 146 -1.06 -0.41 -5.47
C ALA A 146 -0.69 -0.84 -6.91
N GLU A 147 -0.28 0.12 -7.76
CA GLU A 147 0.21 -0.20 -9.10
C GLU A 147 1.52 -0.99 -9.04
N ASN A 148 2.46 -0.63 -8.15
CA ASN A 148 3.68 -1.40 -7.94
C ASN A 148 3.39 -2.85 -7.52
N GLN A 149 2.41 -3.08 -6.64
CA GLN A 149 2.01 -4.44 -6.24
C GLN A 149 1.46 -5.25 -7.41
N LYS A 150 0.67 -4.61 -8.29
CA LYS A 150 0.17 -5.24 -9.51
C LYS A 150 1.32 -5.63 -10.45
N LEU A 151 2.22 -4.71 -10.75
CA LEU A 151 3.40 -4.95 -11.59
C LEU A 151 4.30 -6.04 -10.99
N ALA A 152 4.53 -5.99 -9.67
CA ALA A 152 5.29 -7.02 -8.97
C ALA A 152 4.64 -8.40 -9.08
N ALA A 153 3.31 -8.50 -8.98
CA ALA A 153 2.61 -9.76 -9.16
C ALA A 153 2.71 -10.30 -10.60
N GLU A 154 2.62 -9.42 -11.60
CA GLU A 154 2.72 -9.79 -13.03
C GLU A 154 4.05 -10.49 -13.37
N ILE A 155 5.16 -10.08 -12.75
CA ILE A 155 6.48 -10.68 -12.95
C ILE A 155 6.97 -11.53 -11.78
N LYS A 156 6.11 -11.84 -10.81
CA LYS A 156 6.47 -12.57 -9.58
C LYS A 156 7.73 -12.00 -8.89
N SER A 157 7.77 -10.68 -8.78
CA SER A 157 8.93 -9.96 -8.25
C SER A 157 9.16 -10.31 -6.78
N PRO A 158 10.42 -10.49 -6.34
CA PRO A 158 10.75 -10.65 -4.92
C PRO A 158 10.42 -9.41 -4.08
N ALA A 159 10.13 -8.26 -4.72
CA ALA A 159 9.67 -7.05 -4.03
C ALA A 159 8.23 -7.15 -3.49
N ALA A 160 7.42 -8.13 -3.91
CA ALA A 160 5.99 -8.20 -3.64
C ALA A 160 5.65 -8.17 -2.13
N ASP A 161 6.31 -9.01 -1.33
CA ASP A 161 6.05 -9.10 0.12
C ASP A 161 6.40 -7.80 0.84
N GLY A 162 7.55 -7.23 0.48
CA GLY A 162 7.98 -5.96 1.05
C GLY A 162 7.10 -4.79 0.62
N LEU A 163 6.49 -4.82 -0.57
CA LEU A 163 5.49 -3.83 -0.98
C LEU A 163 4.20 -3.96 -0.17
N ALA A 164 3.79 -5.18 0.19
CA ALA A 164 2.64 -5.41 1.06
C ALA A 164 2.86 -4.90 2.49
N ILE A 165 4.06 -5.10 3.05
CA ILE A 165 4.42 -4.56 4.37
C ILE A 165 4.26 -3.03 4.41
N VAL A 166 4.82 -2.33 3.42
CA VAL A 166 4.75 -0.85 3.40
C VAL A 166 3.32 -0.35 3.16
N ALA A 167 2.51 -1.06 2.39
CA ALA A 167 1.10 -0.70 2.20
C ALA A 167 0.30 -0.76 3.51
N GLY A 168 0.56 -1.75 4.36
CA GLY A 168 -0.04 -1.85 5.69
C GLY A 168 0.40 -0.71 6.63
N ALA A 169 1.69 -0.37 6.60
CA ALA A 169 2.23 0.75 7.38
C ALA A 169 1.57 2.09 7.00
N GLN A 170 1.45 2.38 5.70
CA GLN A 170 0.87 3.65 5.24
C GLN A 170 -0.60 3.85 5.62
N THR A 171 -1.39 2.77 5.68
CA THR A 171 -2.78 2.88 6.16
C THR A 171 -2.80 3.31 7.63
N LYS A 172 -1.88 2.79 8.44
CA LYS A 172 -1.74 3.19 9.85
C LYS A 172 -1.26 4.65 9.97
N GLU A 173 -0.24 5.03 9.22
CA GLU A 173 0.30 6.39 9.17
C GLU A 173 -0.78 7.41 8.78
N MET A 174 -1.62 7.09 7.80
CA MET A 174 -2.73 7.97 7.39
C MET A 174 -3.76 8.14 8.51
N MET A 175 -4.15 7.06 9.19
CA MET A 175 -5.06 7.15 10.35
C MET A 175 -4.45 7.98 11.49
N GLN A 176 -3.14 7.83 11.73
CA GLN A 176 -2.44 8.64 12.73
C GLN A 176 -2.44 10.11 12.35
N VAL A 177 -2.12 10.47 11.10
CA VAL A 177 -2.16 11.87 10.62
C VAL A 177 -3.57 12.44 10.74
N MET A 178 -4.61 11.70 10.34
CA MET A 178 -6.02 12.12 10.48
C MET A 178 -6.43 12.35 11.94
N SER A 179 -5.81 11.63 12.88
CA SER A 179 -6.15 11.74 14.31
C SER A 179 -5.51 12.94 15.01
N LEU A 180 -4.51 13.59 14.38
CA LEU A 180 -3.81 14.71 14.97
C LEU A 180 -4.75 15.90 15.13
N LYS A 181 -4.65 16.59 16.26
CA LYS A 181 -5.47 17.76 16.61
C LYS A 181 -4.71 19.08 16.49
N GLY A 182 -3.41 19.01 16.19
CA GLY A 182 -2.53 20.18 16.20
C GLY A 182 -2.28 20.70 17.59
N THR A 183 -2.17 19.81 18.58
CA THR A 183 -1.93 20.19 19.99
C THR A 183 -0.68 19.53 20.53
N ALA A 184 -0.18 19.99 21.69
CA ALA A 184 0.97 19.37 22.35
C ALA A 184 0.76 17.87 22.69
N ALA A 185 -0.49 17.42 22.82
CA ALA A 185 -0.81 16.01 23.05
C ALA A 185 -0.42 15.09 21.87
N ASP A 186 -0.24 15.67 20.67
CA ASP A 186 0.09 14.92 19.45
C ASP A 186 1.59 14.60 19.31
N GLU A 187 2.44 15.14 20.19
CA GLU A 187 3.91 15.05 20.07
C GLU A 187 4.41 13.61 19.96
N ALA A 188 3.87 12.70 20.78
CA ALA A 188 4.25 11.29 20.76
C ALA A 188 3.85 10.62 19.43
N THR A 189 2.66 10.91 18.92
CA THR A 189 2.17 10.40 17.63
C THR A 189 3.03 10.93 16.49
N LEU A 190 3.39 12.21 16.50
CA LEU A 190 4.25 12.81 15.46
C LEU A 190 5.67 12.23 15.47
N LYS A 191 6.26 11.96 16.65
CA LYS A 191 7.55 11.27 16.75
C LYS A 191 7.48 9.85 16.19
N LEU A 192 6.40 9.13 16.49
CA LEU A 192 6.18 7.79 15.96
C LEU A 192 6.01 7.82 14.43
N LEU A 193 5.23 8.77 13.90
CA LEU A 193 5.06 8.96 12.45
C LEU A 193 6.39 9.17 11.73
N VAL A 194 7.30 9.99 12.27
CA VAL A 194 8.65 10.18 11.71
C VAL A 194 9.39 8.84 11.61
N GLN A 195 9.34 8.01 12.66
CA GLN A 195 10.01 6.71 12.68
C GLN A 195 9.38 5.74 11.67
N GLU A 196 8.05 5.67 11.62
CA GLU A 196 7.31 4.80 10.73
C GLU A 196 7.58 5.14 9.25
N VAL A 197 7.55 6.42 8.87
CA VAL A 197 7.89 6.87 7.51
C VAL A 197 9.34 6.53 7.15
N GLN A 198 10.29 6.68 8.08
CA GLN A 198 11.69 6.31 7.86
C GLN A 198 11.86 4.80 7.68
N ASP A 199 11.18 3.98 8.47
CA ASP A 199 11.27 2.53 8.38
C ASP A 199 10.56 2.00 7.13
N GLY A 200 9.41 2.58 6.76
CA GLY A 200 8.76 2.39 5.46
C GLY A 200 9.70 2.73 4.31
N THR A 201 10.48 3.82 4.43
CA THR A 201 11.46 4.24 3.41
C THR A 201 12.56 3.21 3.26
N LYS A 202 13.13 2.73 4.37
CA LYS A 202 14.15 1.66 4.36
C LYS A 202 13.60 0.39 3.73
N GLN A 203 12.36 0.00 4.05
CA GLN A 203 11.75 -1.17 3.43
C GLN A 203 11.54 -0.98 1.93
N ASN A 204 11.12 0.21 1.50
CA ASN A 204 10.92 0.51 0.08
C ASN A 204 12.25 0.56 -0.70
N GLN A 205 13.36 0.94 -0.06
CA GLN A 205 14.71 0.82 -0.63
C GLN A 205 15.11 -0.66 -0.84
N LYS A 206 14.78 -1.55 0.11
CA LYS A 206 14.97 -2.99 -0.07
C LYS A 206 14.12 -3.53 -1.23
N ASN A 207 12.88 -3.06 -1.35
CA ASN A 207 11.98 -3.44 -2.45
C ASN A 207 12.56 -3.01 -3.80
N LEU A 208 13.14 -1.80 -3.88
CA LEU A 208 13.82 -1.33 -5.09
C LEU A 208 15.00 -2.24 -5.45
N ALA A 209 15.87 -2.54 -4.50
CA ALA A 209 16.99 -3.43 -4.73
C ALA A 209 16.54 -4.84 -5.18
N ALA A 210 15.48 -5.37 -4.57
CA ALA A 210 14.89 -6.65 -4.96
C ALA A 210 14.32 -6.63 -6.38
N ALA A 211 13.61 -5.55 -6.75
CA ALA A 211 13.07 -5.37 -8.10
C ALA A 211 14.20 -5.23 -9.14
N THR A 212 15.24 -4.45 -8.86
CA THR A 212 16.38 -4.23 -9.77
C THR A 212 17.25 -5.48 -9.94
N ASN A 213 17.45 -6.27 -8.89
CA ASN A 213 18.30 -7.47 -8.96
C ASN A 213 17.57 -8.70 -9.53
N GLN A 214 16.26 -8.61 -9.78
CA GLN A 214 15.51 -9.68 -10.41
C GLN A 214 16.02 -9.91 -11.84
N THR A 215 16.27 -11.18 -12.19
CA THR A 215 16.58 -11.56 -13.56
C THR A 215 15.30 -11.94 -14.29
N CYS A 216 14.95 -11.19 -15.34
CA CYS A 216 13.91 -11.57 -16.27
C CYS A 216 14.41 -12.68 -17.20
N THR A 217 13.94 -13.90 -17.00
CA THR A 217 14.18 -15.01 -17.95
C THR A 217 13.31 -14.78 -19.19
N LYS A 218 13.94 -14.83 -20.37
CA LYS A 218 13.28 -14.67 -21.67
C LYS A 218 12.47 -15.89 -22.08
#